data_AF-A0A950QSE7-F1
#
_entry.id   AF-A0A950QSE7-F1
#
_cell.length_a   1.000
_cell.length_b   1.000
_cell.length_c   1.000
_cell.angle_alpha   90.00
_cell.angle_beta   90.00
_cell.angle_gamma   90.00
#
_symmetry.space_group_name_H-M   'P 1'
#
loop_
_entity.id
_entity.type
_entity.pdbx_description
1 polymer ?
#
loop_
_entity_poly.entity_id
_entity_poly.type
_entity_poly.pdbx_seq_one_letter_code
_entity_poly.pdbx_strand_id
1 'polypeptide(L)'
;VERARAFAKRMDYDLAIIDKRRTSPTDADIMHVVGEVSGRTALLIDDMVDTAGTLAKAAKALMNAGAKAVYACASHGVLAGPALERLESSPIKELVITDSINQSGKKSDKIKVLSVAALLGDAIRRIHEEKSVSSLFV
;
A
#
# COMPACT_ATOMS: atom_id res chain seq x y z
N VAL A 1 7.55 -9.39 -0.18
CA VAL A 1 8.13 -9.47 1.18
C VAL A 1 9.24 -8.44 1.39
N GLU A 2 10.25 -8.35 0.51
CA GLU A 2 11.39 -7.42 0.67
C GLU A 2 10.99 -5.95 0.93
N ARG A 3 10.01 -5.41 0.17
CA ARG A 3 9.53 -4.04 0.36
C ARG A 3 9.02 -3.76 1.78
N ALA A 4 8.13 -4.64 2.28
CA ALA A 4 7.57 -4.53 3.62
C ALA A 4 8.67 -4.70 4.70
N ARG A 5 9.62 -5.62 4.48
CA ARG A 5 10.76 -5.83 5.38
C ARG A 5 11.68 -4.60 5.47
N ALA A 6 12.03 -4.01 4.33
CA ALA A 6 12.88 -2.81 4.29
C ALA A 6 12.22 -1.64 5.01
N PHE A 7 10.91 -1.45 4.82
CA PHE A 7 10.13 -0.41 5.48
C PHE A 7 10.05 -0.63 7.00
N ALA A 8 9.71 -1.86 7.42
CA ALA A 8 9.65 -2.24 8.83
C ALA A 8 11.00 -2.01 9.53
N LYS A 9 12.11 -2.46 8.91
CA LYS A 9 13.47 -2.23 9.44
C LYS A 9 13.80 -0.76 9.60
N ARG A 10 13.40 0.07 8.64
CA ARG A 10 13.70 1.51 8.66
C ARG A 10 12.88 2.28 9.69
N MET A 11 11.66 1.84 9.96
CA MET A 11 10.79 2.45 10.98
C MET A 11 10.96 1.83 12.37
N ASP A 12 11.83 0.82 12.52
CA ASP A 12 11.96 0.02 13.75
C ASP A 12 10.63 -0.63 14.18
N TYR A 13 9.90 -1.18 13.21
CA TYR A 13 8.61 -1.84 13.40
C TYR A 13 8.67 -3.35 13.16
N ASP A 14 7.73 -4.06 13.76
CA ASP A 14 7.53 -5.49 13.50
C ASP A 14 6.95 -5.75 12.11
N LEU A 15 7.29 -6.90 11.53
CA LEU A 15 6.83 -7.35 10.22
C LEU A 15 5.76 -8.44 10.36
N ALA A 16 4.63 -8.25 9.69
CA ALA A 16 3.65 -9.31 9.43
C ALA A 16 3.53 -9.57 7.92
N ILE A 17 3.25 -10.81 7.53
CA ILE A 17 3.10 -11.22 6.13
C ILE A 17 1.72 -11.82 5.95
N ILE A 18 1.03 -11.41 4.88
CA ILE A 18 -0.23 -12.03 4.46
C ILE A 18 0.09 -13.09 3.41
N ASP A 19 0.01 -14.35 3.80
CA ASP A 19 0.15 -15.51 2.93
C ASP A 19 -1.19 -15.81 2.27
N LYS A 20 -1.28 -15.53 0.97
CA LYS A 20 -2.46 -15.81 0.16
C LYS A 20 -2.37 -17.25 -0.34
N ARG A 21 -3.17 -18.14 0.24
CA ARG A 21 -3.28 -19.52 -0.26
C ARG A 21 -4.52 -19.68 -1.12
N ARG A 22 -4.34 -20.28 -2.29
CA ARG A 22 -5.43 -20.70 -3.19
C ARG A 22 -5.61 -22.20 -3.04
N THR A 23 -6.77 -22.62 -2.54
CA THR A 23 -7.14 -24.05 -2.45
C THR A 23 -7.73 -24.57 -3.75
N SER A 24 -8.33 -23.71 -4.58
CA SER A 24 -8.92 -24.03 -5.88
C SER A 24 -9.03 -22.77 -6.77
N PRO A 25 -9.11 -22.89 -8.11
CA PRO A 25 -9.42 -21.77 -9.01
C PRO A 25 -10.75 -21.05 -8.71
N THR A 26 -11.70 -21.75 -8.09
CA THR A 26 -13.06 -21.26 -7.79
C THR A 26 -13.27 -20.80 -6.35
N ASP A 27 -12.33 -21.07 -5.44
CA ASP A 27 -12.52 -20.76 -4.01
C ASP A 27 -12.16 -19.32 -3.66
N ALA A 28 -12.85 -18.82 -2.63
CA ALA A 28 -12.52 -17.55 -2.01
C ALA A 28 -11.10 -17.61 -1.40
N ASP A 29 -10.20 -16.76 -1.90
CA ASP A 29 -8.83 -16.61 -1.40
C ASP A 29 -8.77 -16.59 0.15
N ILE A 30 -8.14 -17.60 0.76
CA ILE A 30 -7.86 -17.63 2.20
C ILE A 30 -6.57 -16.84 2.45
N MET A 31 -6.64 -15.86 3.34
CA MET A 31 -5.51 -15.00 3.72
C MET A 31 -5.05 -15.39 5.12
N HIS A 32 -3.87 -15.98 5.24
CA HIS A 32 -3.25 -16.28 6.53
C HIS A 32 -2.33 -15.13 6.95
N VAL A 33 -2.51 -14.60 8.16
CA VAL A 33 -1.62 -13.60 8.73
C VAL A 33 -0.51 -14.32 9.50
N VAL A 34 0.74 -14.11 9.09
CA VAL A 34 1.94 -14.60 9.78
C VAL A 34 2.59 -13.41 10.49
N GLY A 35 2.63 -13.46 11.82
CA GLY A 35 3.10 -12.38 12.69
C GLY A 35 2.01 -11.88 13.63
N GLU A 36 2.40 -11.20 14.71
CA GLU A 36 1.47 -10.71 15.74
C GLU A 36 0.89 -9.34 15.37
N VAL A 37 -0.43 -9.28 15.21
CA VAL A 37 -1.16 -8.07 14.79
C VAL A 37 -2.26 -7.67 15.77
N SER A 38 -2.58 -8.50 16.77
CA SER A 38 -3.69 -8.25 17.69
C SER A 38 -3.45 -7.00 18.53
N GLY A 39 -4.45 -6.11 18.60
CA GLY A 39 -4.39 -4.84 19.31
C GLY A 39 -3.48 -3.78 18.66
N ARG A 40 -2.85 -4.07 17.51
CA ARG A 40 -1.88 -3.18 16.84
C ARG A 40 -2.48 -2.49 15.63
N THR A 41 -1.90 -1.35 15.25
CA THR A 41 -2.19 -0.69 13.97
C THR A 41 -1.34 -1.33 12.89
N ALA A 42 -1.97 -1.85 11.83
CA ALA A 42 -1.27 -2.45 10.70
C ALA A 42 -1.16 -1.47 9.53
N LEU A 43 0.01 -1.42 8.89
CA LEU A 43 0.27 -0.69 7.65
C LEU A 43 0.50 -1.68 6.51
N LEU A 44 -0.44 -1.73 5.57
CA LEU A 44 -0.29 -2.47 4.31
C LEU A 44 0.58 -1.66 3.34
N ILE A 45 1.59 -2.31 2.77
CA ILE A 45 2.52 -1.67 1.83
C ILE A 45 2.54 -2.49 0.54
N ASP A 46 2.27 -1.83 -0.57
CA ASP A 46 2.42 -2.39 -1.92
C ASP A 46 3.12 -1.38 -2.84
N ASP A 47 3.51 -1.77 -4.04
CA ASP A 47 3.93 -0.79 -5.06
C ASP A 47 2.75 -0.12 -5.75
N MET A 48 1.67 -0.86 -5.98
CA MET A 48 0.50 -0.34 -6.68
C MET A 48 -0.83 -0.88 -6.16
N VAL A 49 -1.88 -0.10 -6.36
CA VAL A 49 -3.27 -0.51 -6.12
C VAL A 49 -4.04 -0.42 -7.44
N ASP A 50 -4.32 -1.58 -8.03
CA ASP A 50 -5.11 -1.70 -9.26
C ASP A 50 -6.62 -1.75 -8.96
N THR A 51 -7.20 -2.94 -8.83
CA THR A 51 -8.65 -3.07 -8.55
C THR A 51 -8.99 -3.08 -7.05
N ALA A 52 -8.02 -2.78 -6.18
CA ALA A 52 -8.10 -2.83 -4.70
C ALA A 52 -8.58 -4.17 -4.08
N GLY A 53 -8.74 -5.24 -4.87
CA GLY A 53 -9.29 -6.51 -4.40
C GLY A 53 -8.41 -7.20 -3.36
N THR A 54 -7.12 -7.35 -3.66
CA THR A 54 -6.13 -7.92 -2.72
C THR A 54 -6.02 -7.07 -1.47
N LEU A 55 -5.93 -5.75 -1.63
CA LEU A 55 -5.79 -4.79 -0.53
C LEU A 55 -6.97 -4.84 0.44
N ALA A 56 -8.21 -4.83 -0.07
CA ALA A 56 -9.41 -4.91 0.75
C ALA A 56 -9.53 -6.25 1.48
N LYS A 57 -9.20 -7.37 0.83
CA LYS A 57 -9.17 -8.70 1.46
C LYS A 57 -8.10 -8.79 2.56
N ALA A 58 -6.91 -8.26 2.29
CA ALA A 58 -5.82 -8.17 3.26
C ALA A 58 -6.22 -7.36 4.50
N ALA A 59 -6.85 -6.21 4.31
CA ALA A 59 -7.33 -5.38 5.41
C ALA A 59 -8.40 -6.10 6.26
N LYS A 60 -9.32 -6.83 5.63
CA LYS A 60 -10.30 -7.67 6.35
C LYS A 60 -9.62 -8.80 7.14
N ALA A 61 -8.64 -9.47 6.55
CA ALA A 61 -7.89 -10.52 7.24
C ALA A 61 -7.16 -10.00 8.49
N LEU A 62 -6.54 -8.82 8.40
CA LEU A 62 -5.89 -8.16 9.54
C LEU A 62 -6.88 -7.80 10.64
N MET A 63 -8.03 -7.22 10.31
CA MET A 63 -9.07 -6.90 11.30
C MET A 63 -9.60 -8.17 11.97
N ASN A 64 -9.84 -9.24 11.20
CA ASN A 64 -10.29 -10.53 11.74
C ASN A 64 -9.24 -11.18 12.64
N ALA A 65 -7.95 -10.92 12.40
CA ALA A 65 -6.84 -11.34 13.25
C ALA A 65 -6.63 -10.42 14.48
N GLY A 66 -7.50 -9.44 14.72
CA GLY A 66 -7.49 -8.60 15.92
C GLY A 66 -6.76 -7.26 15.77
N ALA A 67 -6.38 -6.84 14.55
CA ALA A 67 -5.78 -5.52 14.35
C ALA A 67 -6.71 -4.39 14.84
N LYS A 68 -6.14 -3.38 15.49
CA LYS A 68 -6.85 -2.20 15.98
C LYS A 68 -7.31 -1.29 14.84
N ALA A 69 -6.46 -1.13 13.83
CA ALA A 69 -6.73 -0.30 12.65
C ALA A 69 -5.85 -0.75 11.48
N VAL A 70 -6.31 -0.51 10.26
CA VAL A 70 -5.55 -0.79 9.03
C VAL A 70 -5.41 0.46 8.19
N TYR A 71 -4.16 0.79 7.87
CA TYR A 71 -3.77 1.82 6.90
C TYR A 71 -3.11 1.15 5.70
N ALA A 72 -3.11 1.82 4.56
CA ALA A 72 -2.46 1.31 3.36
C ALA A 72 -1.64 2.41 2.69
N CYS A 73 -0.52 2.03 2.06
CA CYS A 73 0.18 2.90 1.13
C CYS A 73 0.70 2.15 -0.10
N ALA A 74 0.72 2.85 -1.23
CA ALA A 74 1.34 2.37 -2.46
C ALA A 74 1.92 3.52 -3.26
N SER A 75 2.92 3.25 -4.10
CA SER A 75 3.43 4.28 -5.01
C SER A 75 2.36 4.64 -6.05
N HIS A 76 1.75 3.65 -6.69
CA HIS A 76 0.88 3.87 -7.86
C HIS A 76 -0.58 3.55 -7.55
N GLY A 77 -1.44 4.56 -7.49
CA GLY A 77 -2.89 4.37 -7.44
C GLY A 77 -3.48 4.20 -8.84
N VAL A 78 -3.46 3.00 -9.42
CA VAL A 78 -4.13 2.74 -10.69
C VAL A 78 -5.65 2.83 -10.51
N LEU A 79 -6.19 2.28 -9.42
CA LEU A 79 -7.59 2.40 -9.00
C LEU A 79 -8.58 2.14 -10.14
N ALA A 80 -8.47 0.98 -10.80
CA ALA A 80 -9.31 0.60 -11.93
C ALA A 80 -10.59 -0.12 -11.51
N GLY A 81 -11.64 0.00 -12.33
CA GLY A 81 -12.92 -0.67 -12.13
C GLY A 81 -13.50 -0.43 -10.73
N PRO A 82 -13.81 -1.49 -9.96
CA PRO A 82 -14.48 -1.39 -8.65
C PRO A 82 -13.55 -0.97 -7.51
N ALA A 83 -12.36 -0.41 -7.80
CA ALA A 83 -11.36 -0.11 -6.77
C ALA A 83 -11.88 0.83 -5.67
N LEU A 84 -12.57 1.92 -6.05
CA LEU A 84 -13.11 2.89 -5.09
C LEU A 84 -14.21 2.26 -4.22
N GLU A 85 -15.14 1.52 -4.82
CA GLU A 85 -16.19 0.82 -4.09
C GLU A 85 -15.62 -0.19 -3.09
N ARG A 86 -14.56 -0.92 -3.49
CA ARG A 86 -13.86 -1.88 -2.62
C ARG A 86 -13.10 -1.18 -1.51
N LEU A 87 -12.48 -0.03 -1.78
CA LEU A 87 -11.81 0.76 -0.75
C LEU A 87 -12.81 1.29 0.28
N GLU A 88 -13.93 1.85 -0.18
CA GLU A 88 -14.97 2.40 0.70
C GLU A 88 -15.61 1.33 1.58
N SER A 89 -15.93 0.17 1.01
CA SER A 89 -16.47 -0.97 1.75
C SER A 89 -15.43 -1.76 2.57
N SER A 90 -14.14 -1.41 2.49
CA SER A 90 -13.08 -2.04 3.27
C SER A 90 -12.91 -1.39 4.65
N PRO A 91 -12.30 -2.10 5.62
CA PRO A 91 -11.95 -1.52 6.92
C PRO A 91 -10.74 -0.60 6.89
N ILE A 92 -10.17 -0.29 5.71
CA ILE A 92 -9.03 0.62 5.57
C ILE A 92 -9.46 2.02 6.02
N LYS A 93 -8.65 2.64 6.88
CA LYS A 93 -8.86 3.99 7.41
C LYS A 93 -8.38 5.07 6.43
N GLU A 94 -7.18 4.89 5.88
CA GLU A 94 -6.60 5.79 4.89
C GLU A 94 -5.71 4.98 3.93
N LEU A 95 -5.78 5.30 2.64
CA LEU A 95 -4.91 4.85 1.57
C LEU A 95 -4.07 6.03 1.09
N VAL A 96 -2.77 5.97 1.33
CA VAL A 96 -1.79 6.94 0.83
C VAL A 96 -1.24 6.47 -0.52
N ILE A 97 -1.40 7.28 -1.55
CA ILE A 97 -0.83 7.04 -2.89
C ILE A 97 -0.06 8.25 -3.38
N THR A 98 0.73 8.11 -4.45
CA THR A 98 1.38 9.26 -5.09
C THR A 98 0.59 9.82 -6.26
N ASP A 99 0.95 11.03 -6.71
CA ASP A 99 0.47 11.63 -7.96
C ASP A 99 1.18 11.10 -9.22
N SER A 100 1.91 9.97 -9.14
CA SER A 100 2.52 9.31 -10.31
C SER A 100 1.50 8.85 -11.36
N ILE A 101 0.24 8.68 -10.97
CA ILE A 101 -0.91 8.51 -11.87
C ILE A 101 -1.91 9.59 -11.50
N ASN A 102 -2.47 10.26 -12.51
CA ASN A 102 -3.47 11.29 -12.30
C ASN A 102 -4.72 10.72 -11.59
N GLN A 103 -5.07 11.31 -10.44
CA GLN A 103 -6.22 10.94 -9.62
C GLN A 103 -7.45 11.84 -9.85
N SER A 104 -7.42 12.73 -10.83
CA SER A 104 -8.56 13.61 -11.15
C SER A 104 -9.80 12.78 -11.43
N GLY A 105 -10.87 12.99 -10.65
CA GLY A 105 -12.14 12.27 -10.78
C GLY A 105 -12.30 11.06 -9.86
N LYS A 106 -11.23 10.61 -9.17
CA LYS A 106 -11.28 9.52 -8.20
C LYS A 106 -11.29 10.09 -6.78
N LYS A 107 -12.48 10.45 -6.30
CA LYS A 107 -12.65 11.06 -4.97
C LYS A 107 -13.10 10.01 -3.95
N SER A 108 -12.39 9.97 -2.83
CA SER A 108 -12.70 9.18 -1.65
C SER A 108 -12.05 9.89 -0.47
N ASP A 109 -12.77 10.04 0.64
CA ASP A 109 -12.22 10.66 1.85
C ASP A 109 -11.14 9.79 2.50
N LYS A 110 -11.06 8.51 2.11
CA LYS A 110 -10.00 7.59 2.52
C LYS A 110 -8.72 7.76 1.71
N ILE A 111 -8.71 8.51 0.60
CA ILE A 111 -7.52 8.62 -0.27
C ILE A 111 -6.75 9.89 0.05
N LYS A 112 -5.47 9.72 0.38
CA LYS A 112 -4.50 10.81 0.50
C LYS A 112 -3.47 10.72 -0.61
N VAL A 113 -3.32 11.78 -1.39
CA VAL A 113 -2.34 11.86 -2.48
C VAL A 113 -1.12 12.66 -2.04
N LEU A 114 0.07 12.07 -2.15
CA LEU A 114 1.35 12.74 -1.90
C LEU A 114 2.07 13.01 -3.22
N SER A 115 2.61 14.22 -3.38
CA SER A 115 3.30 14.55 -4.62
C SER A 115 4.70 13.94 -4.68
N VAL A 116 5.06 13.33 -5.81
CA VAL A 116 6.43 12.95 -6.15
C VAL A 116 7.10 13.95 -7.08
N ALA A 117 6.43 15.04 -7.45
CA ALA A 117 6.93 16.04 -8.39
C ALA A 117 8.29 16.63 -7.97
N ALA A 118 8.45 16.97 -6.68
CA ALA A 118 9.72 17.51 -6.17
C ALA A 118 10.87 16.49 -6.27
N LEU A 119 10.60 15.21 -5.97
CA LEU A 119 11.58 14.13 -6.06
C LEU A 119 12.01 13.90 -7.52
N LEU A 120 11.04 13.83 -8.42
CA LEU A 120 11.30 13.65 -9.86
C LEU A 120 12.01 14.87 -10.45
N GLY A 121 11.63 16.09 -10.03
CA GLY A 121 12.31 17.32 -10.43
C GLY A 121 13.78 17.34 -10.01
N ASP A 122 14.11 16.93 -8.78
CA ASP A 122 15.50 16.87 -8.34
C ASP A 122 16.29 15.76 -9.07
N ALA A 123 15.64 14.63 -9.37
CA ALA A 123 16.24 13.58 -10.18
C ALA A 123 16.60 14.07 -11.59
N ILE A 124 15.66 14.74 -12.29
CA ILE A 124 15.88 15.33 -13.62
C ILE A 124 17.03 16.34 -13.56
N ARG A 125 17.01 17.24 -12.56
CA ARG A 125 18.05 18.24 -12.36
C ARG A 125 19.43 17.60 -12.17
N ARG A 126 19.53 16.55 -11.34
CA ARG A 126 20.79 15.84 -11.11
C ARG A 126 21.30 15.12 -12.35
N ILE A 127 20.42 14.51 -13.14
CA ILE A 127 20.78 13.90 -14.43
C ILE A 127 21.35 14.97 -15.37
N HIS A 128 20.69 16.12 -15.46
CA HIS A 128 21.14 17.23 -16.30
C HIS A 128 22.49 17.83 -15.84
N GLU A 129 22.70 17.92 -14.52
CA GLU A 129 23.92 18.44 -13.91
C GLU A 129 25.02 17.37 -13.71
N GLU A 130 24.84 16.15 -14.22
CA GLU A 130 25.75 14.99 -14.01
C GLU A 130 26.07 14.70 -12.54
N LYS A 131 25.11 14.99 -11.65
CA LYS A 131 25.20 14.72 -10.20
C LYS A 131 24.63 13.35 -9.85
N SER A 132 25.08 12.80 -8.73
CA SER A 132 24.58 11.51 -8.23
C SER A 132 23.06 11.57 -7.96
N VAL A 133 22.31 10.70 -8.63
CA VAL A 133 20.89 10.41 -8.35
C VAL A 133 20.77 9.49 -7.14
N SER A 134 21.76 8.63 -6.90
CA SER A 134 21.75 7.66 -5.80
C SER A 134 21.63 8.32 -4.42
N SER A 135 22.05 9.57 -4.26
CA SER A 135 21.89 10.30 -3.00
C SER A 135 20.44 10.73 -2.69
N LEU A 136 19.48 10.49 -3.60
CA LEU A 136 18.05 10.70 -3.34
C LEU A 136 17.41 9.53 -2.59
N PHE A 137 18.04 8.36 -2.64
CA PHE A 137 17.57 7.19 -1.92
C PHE A 137 18.04 7.25 -0.47
N VAL A 138 17.24 6.66 0.41
CA VAL A 138 17.41 6.77 1.87
C VAL A 138 17.31 5.38 2.49
#